data_AF-A0A1S3DP60-F1
#
_entry.id   AF-A0A1S3DP60-F1
#
_cell.length_a   1.000
_cell.length_b   1.000
_cell.length_c   1.000
_cell.angle_alpha   90.00
_cell.angle_beta   90.00
_cell.angle_gamma   90.00
#
_symmetry.space_group_name_H-M   'P 1'
#
loop_
_entity.id
_entity.type
_entity.pdbx_description
1 polymer ?
#
loop_
_entity_poly.entity_id
_entity_poly.type
_entity_poly.pdbx_seq_one_letter_code
_entity_poly.pdbx_strand_id
1 'polypeptide(L)'
;SQVLFAISQKLIQHQIENYTDILKWLRQILICKNQFLTNHKDYANVGCHLPICKQAHMKLEIVFYMYLWSIDIEAIIVSLSCFRLLCEEAEIRCNSEEMGISILLPNYNVYLELAQASTVLTTEVLKLEGVETNQGGSSFSAWEETYRTWEQHTAALTKYKADGDLENFHRTLGKRRTSVHQNAEHDLE
;
A
#
# COMPACT_ATOMS: atom_id res chain seq x y z
N SER A 1 11.45 -10.61 -0.63
CA SER A 1 11.45 -9.28 0.02
C SER A 1 11.87 -8.13 -0.90
N GLN A 2 12.94 -8.24 -1.70
CA GLN A 2 13.39 -7.13 -2.58
C GLN A 2 12.33 -6.65 -3.59
N VAL A 3 11.67 -7.60 -4.29
CA VAL A 3 10.62 -7.26 -5.27
C VAL A 3 9.44 -6.54 -4.60
N LEU A 4 9.00 -7.04 -3.43
CA LEU A 4 7.93 -6.40 -2.64
C LEU A 4 8.33 -4.98 -2.25
N PHE A 5 9.54 -4.78 -1.72
CA PHE A 5 10.04 -3.45 -1.37
C PHE A 5 10.01 -2.49 -2.58
N ALA A 6 10.55 -2.92 -3.72
CA ALA A 6 10.67 -2.08 -4.92
C ALA A 6 9.30 -1.70 -5.49
N ILE A 7 8.38 -2.66 -5.57
CA ILE A 7 7.02 -2.42 -6.08
C ILE A 7 6.23 -1.55 -5.12
N SER A 8 6.29 -1.83 -3.82
CA SER A 8 5.64 -0.99 -2.82
C SER A 8 6.19 0.44 -2.84
N GLN A 9 7.50 0.64 -3.04
CA GLN A 9 8.05 1.98 -3.18
C GLN A 9 7.51 2.73 -4.41
N LYS A 10 7.38 2.05 -5.56
CA LYS A 10 6.81 2.65 -6.76
C LYS A 10 5.33 3.00 -6.59
N LEU A 11 4.57 2.17 -5.87
CA LEU A 11 3.17 2.45 -5.53
C LEU A 11 3.07 3.70 -4.64
N ILE A 12 3.86 3.80 -3.57
CA ILE A 12 3.90 4.97 -2.68
C ILE A 12 4.24 6.26 -3.46
N GLN A 13 5.14 6.17 -4.44
CA GLN A 13 5.52 7.30 -5.28
C GLN A 13 4.55 7.58 -6.44
N HIS A 14 3.42 6.87 -6.52
CA HIS A 14 2.43 6.96 -7.61
C HIS A 14 3.04 6.77 -9.02
N GLN A 15 4.08 5.94 -9.13
CA GLN A 15 4.78 5.67 -10.41
C GLN A 15 4.17 4.51 -11.21
N ILE A 16 3.01 4.01 -10.80
CA ILE A 16 2.32 2.88 -11.42
C ILE A 16 0.89 3.32 -11.72
N GLU A 17 0.57 3.43 -13.01
CA GLU A 17 -0.76 3.87 -13.46
C GLU A 17 -1.83 2.81 -13.17
N ASN A 18 -1.55 1.53 -13.44
CA ASN A 18 -2.44 0.41 -13.19
C ASN A 18 -2.29 -0.15 -11.75
N TYR A 19 -2.29 0.74 -10.75
CA TYR A 19 -2.00 0.39 -9.37
C TYR A 19 -2.96 -0.67 -8.80
N THR A 20 -4.23 -0.68 -9.19
CA THR A 20 -5.23 -1.65 -8.72
C THR A 20 -4.87 -3.08 -9.11
N ASP A 21 -4.39 -3.30 -10.34
CA ASP A 21 -3.93 -4.63 -10.78
C ASP A 21 -2.67 -5.05 -10.03
N ILE A 22 -1.77 -4.11 -9.75
CA ILE A 22 -0.56 -4.38 -8.96
C ILE A 22 -0.92 -4.68 -7.49
N LEU A 23 -1.93 -4.01 -6.91
CA LEU A 23 -2.44 -4.34 -5.58
C LEU A 23 -3.04 -5.75 -5.55
N LYS A 24 -3.82 -6.15 -6.57
CA LYS A 24 -4.33 -7.53 -6.70
C LYS A 24 -3.19 -8.53 -6.81
N TRP A 25 -2.14 -8.20 -7.57
CA TRP A 25 -0.96 -9.04 -7.68
C TRP A 25 -0.22 -9.16 -6.35
N LEU A 26 -0.02 -8.06 -5.61
CA LEU A 26 0.56 -8.09 -4.27
C LEU A 26 -0.26 -8.97 -3.32
N ARG A 27 -1.59 -8.89 -3.39
CA ARG A 27 -2.49 -9.77 -2.64
C ARG A 27 -2.24 -11.24 -2.96
N GLN A 28 -2.12 -11.60 -4.24
CA GLN A 28 -1.81 -12.98 -4.63
C GLN A 28 -0.44 -13.44 -4.11
N ILE A 29 0.58 -12.57 -4.14
CA ILE A 29 1.89 -12.89 -3.56
C ILE A 29 1.77 -13.18 -2.05
N LEU A 30 1.00 -12.39 -1.31
CA LEU A 30 0.76 -12.62 0.11
C LEU A 30 -0.01 -13.93 0.37
N ILE A 31 -1.03 -14.24 -0.43
CA ILE A 31 -1.75 -15.53 -0.36
C ILE A 31 -0.79 -16.70 -0.57
N CYS A 32 0.00 -16.68 -1.66
CA CYS A 32 0.97 -17.73 -1.94
C CYS A 32 2.01 -17.86 -0.82
N LYS A 33 2.44 -16.74 -0.24
CA LYS A 33 3.37 -16.74 0.89
C LYS A 33 2.76 -17.40 2.12
N ASN A 34 1.53 -17.03 2.51
CA ASN A 34 0.86 -17.62 3.67
C ASN A 34 0.62 -19.12 3.49
N GLN A 35 0.22 -19.54 2.28
CA GLN A 35 0.08 -20.96 1.94
C GLN A 35 1.40 -21.70 2.08
N PHE A 36 2.49 -21.14 1.55
CA PHE A 36 3.82 -21.72 1.67
C PHE A 36 4.27 -21.84 3.13
N LEU A 37 4.11 -20.78 3.92
CA LEU A 37 4.51 -20.76 5.33
C LEU A 37 3.68 -21.73 6.18
N THR A 38 2.38 -21.85 5.90
CA THR A 38 1.50 -22.81 6.57
C THR A 38 1.98 -24.25 6.39
N ASN A 39 2.50 -24.58 5.19
CA ASN A 39 3.03 -25.91 4.87
C ASN A 39 4.46 -26.14 5.40
N HIS A 40 5.17 -25.07 5.79
CA HIS A 40 6.57 -25.11 6.20
C HIS A 40 6.80 -24.31 7.49
N LYS A 41 5.99 -24.57 8.53
CA LYS A 41 5.97 -23.77 9.77
C LYS A 41 7.33 -23.67 10.46
N ASP A 42 8.12 -24.74 10.44
CA ASP A 42 9.47 -24.78 11.05
C ASP A 42 10.43 -23.77 10.40
N TYR A 43 10.16 -23.36 9.17
CA TYR A 43 10.96 -22.39 8.42
C TYR A 43 10.34 -20.99 8.40
N ALA A 44 9.21 -20.77 9.07
CA ALA A 44 8.42 -19.56 8.89
C ALA A 44 9.13 -18.26 9.35
N ASN A 45 10.12 -18.39 10.23
CA ASN A 45 10.93 -17.28 10.74
C ASN A 45 12.34 -17.22 10.13
N VAL A 46 12.70 -18.11 9.19
CA VAL A 46 14.03 -18.09 8.56
C VAL A 46 14.21 -16.80 7.76
N GLY A 47 15.30 -16.08 8.03
CA GLY A 47 15.65 -14.84 7.33
C GLY A 47 14.75 -13.64 7.65
N CYS A 48 13.84 -13.73 8.62
CA CYS A 48 12.94 -12.62 8.94
C CYS A 48 13.64 -11.43 9.59
N HIS A 49 14.79 -11.65 10.23
CA HIS A 49 15.61 -10.64 10.86
C HIS A 49 16.36 -9.76 9.85
N LEU A 50 16.42 -10.17 8.58
CA LEU A 50 17.10 -9.40 7.53
C LEU A 50 16.43 -8.02 7.36
N PRO A 51 17.20 -6.92 7.28
CA PRO A 51 16.65 -5.56 7.17
C PRO A 51 15.66 -5.39 6.01
N ILE A 52 15.94 -6.02 4.87
CA ILE A 52 15.08 -5.95 3.69
C ILE A 52 13.69 -6.57 3.91
N CYS A 53 13.57 -7.58 4.78
CA CYS A 53 12.29 -8.19 5.13
C CYS A 53 11.44 -7.21 5.95
N LYS A 54 12.04 -6.57 6.95
CA LYS A 54 11.39 -5.54 7.77
C LYS A 54 10.97 -4.33 6.93
N GLN A 55 11.86 -3.84 6.06
CA GLN A 55 11.56 -2.71 5.18
C GLN A 55 10.46 -3.02 4.16
N ALA A 56 10.48 -4.21 3.56
CA ALA A 56 9.42 -4.64 2.65
C ALA A 56 8.06 -4.70 3.36
N HIS A 57 8.03 -5.21 4.59
CA HIS A 57 6.80 -5.27 5.40
C HIS A 57 6.27 -3.87 5.71
N MET A 58 7.12 -2.96 6.24
CA MET A 58 6.72 -1.58 6.50
C MET A 58 6.18 -0.88 5.25
N LYS A 59 6.81 -1.09 4.08
CA LYS A 59 6.32 -0.50 2.83
C LYS A 59 4.98 -1.09 2.38
N LEU A 60 4.71 -2.36 2.64
CA LEU A 60 3.39 -2.95 2.39
C LEU A 60 2.33 -2.31 3.27
N GLU A 61 2.61 -2.11 4.57
CA GLU A 61 1.70 -1.38 5.47
C GLU A 61 1.36 0.01 4.92
N ILE A 62 2.39 0.80 4.54
CA ILE A 62 2.19 2.15 3.98
C ILE A 62 1.33 2.09 2.72
N VAL A 63 1.62 1.18 1.80
CA VAL A 63 0.81 1.01 0.57
C VAL A 63 -0.65 0.73 0.90
N PHE A 64 -0.93 -0.25 1.78
CA PHE A 64 -2.31 -0.63 2.06
C PHE A 64 -3.08 0.48 2.77
N TYR A 65 -2.45 1.20 3.71
CA TYR A 65 -3.04 2.38 4.33
C TYR A 65 -3.32 3.50 3.31
N MET A 66 -2.36 3.80 2.45
CA MET A 66 -2.49 4.86 1.44
C MET A 66 -3.67 4.60 0.51
N TYR A 67 -3.87 3.35 0.07
CA TYR A 67 -4.97 2.99 -0.83
C TYR A 67 -6.33 2.78 -0.15
N LEU A 68 -6.44 2.86 1.19
CA LEU A 68 -7.75 2.94 1.86
C LEU A 68 -8.52 4.21 1.49
N TRP A 69 -7.81 5.25 1.06
CA TRP A 69 -8.37 6.55 0.66
C TRP A 69 -8.47 6.71 -0.85
N SER A 70 -8.32 5.62 -1.60
CA SER A 70 -8.44 5.63 -3.06
C SER A 70 -9.88 5.95 -3.48
N ILE A 71 -10.03 6.68 -4.59
CA ILE A 71 -11.35 6.83 -5.24
C ILE A 71 -11.81 5.53 -5.92
N ASP A 72 -10.86 4.63 -6.20
CA ASP A 72 -11.15 3.30 -6.72
C ASP A 72 -11.52 2.36 -5.57
N ILE A 73 -12.80 2.02 -5.49
CA ILE A 73 -13.38 1.10 -4.50
C ILE A 73 -12.68 -0.26 -4.54
N GLU A 74 -12.28 -0.73 -5.71
CA GLU A 74 -11.61 -2.03 -5.84
C GLU A 74 -10.23 -2.00 -5.16
N ALA A 75 -9.48 -0.90 -5.31
CA ALA A 75 -8.21 -0.71 -4.61
C ALA A 75 -8.38 -0.68 -3.09
N ILE A 76 -9.46 -0.08 -2.58
CA ILE A 76 -9.81 -0.10 -1.15
C ILE A 76 -10.05 -1.54 -0.68
N ILE A 77 -10.95 -2.28 -1.34
CA ILE A 77 -11.30 -3.67 -0.97
C ILE A 77 -10.07 -4.57 -0.99
N VAL A 78 -9.24 -4.45 -2.03
CA VAL A 78 -8.01 -5.24 -2.13
C VAL A 78 -7.07 -4.90 -0.97
N SER A 79 -6.91 -3.63 -0.63
CA SER A 79 -6.05 -3.18 0.49
C SER A 79 -6.56 -3.70 1.85
N LEU A 80 -7.87 -3.63 2.12
CA LEU A 80 -8.49 -4.19 3.33
C LEU A 80 -8.23 -5.71 3.42
N SER A 81 -8.37 -6.44 2.31
CA SER A 81 -8.07 -7.88 2.30
C SER A 81 -6.59 -8.19 2.54
N CYS A 82 -5.67 -7.31 2.13
CA CYS A 82 -4.25 -7.50 2.40
C CYS A 82 -3.89 -7.37 3.88
N PHE A 83 -4.60 -6.53 4.66
CA PHE A 83 -4.40 -6.48 6.12
C PHE A 83 -4.71 -7.81 6.79
N ARG A 84 -5.77 -8.52 6.36
CA ARG A 84 -6.05 -9.90 6.83
C ARG A 84 -4.88 -10.83 6.56
N LEU A 85 -4.29 -10.75 5.36
CA LEU A 85 -3.16 -11.61 4.98
C LEU A 85 -1.90 -11.30 5.82
N LEU A 86 -1.67 -10.04 6.22
CA LEU A 86 -0.59 -9.71 7.16
C LEU A 86 -0.84 -10.31 8.55
N CYS A 87 -2.10 -10.29 9.02
CA CYS A 87 -2.49 -10.95 10.28
C CYS A 87 -2.29 -12.46 10.22
N GLU A 88 -2.76 -13.11 9.16
CA GLU A 88 -2.57 -14.55 8.94
C GLU A 88 -1.08 -14.93 8.91
N GLU A 89 -0.23 -14.14 8.25
CA GLU A 89 1.22 -14.38 8.26
C GLU A 89 1.75 -14.33 9.70
N ALA A 90 1.32 -13.34 10.48
CA ALA A 90 1.75 -13.20 11.87
C ALA A 90 1.29 -14.38 12.74
N GLU A 91 0.06 -14.85 12.56
CA GLU A 91 -0.48 -16.04 13.24
C GLU A 91 0.33 -17.30 12.90
N ILE A 92 0.66 -17.53 11.63
CA ILE A 92 1.47 -18.70 11.20
C ILE A 92 2.86 -18.69 11.84
N ARG A 93 3.44 -17.50 11.97
CA ARG A 93 4.81 -17.29 12.47
C ARG A 93 4.91 -17.23 13.99
N CYS A 94 3.80 -16.93 14.66
CA CYS A 94 3.63 -16.96 16.11
C CYS A 94 3.46 -18.41 16.55
N ASN A 95 4.58 -19.11 16.80
CA ASN A 95 4.55 -20.43 17.44
C ASN A 95 4.32 -20.31 18.96
N SER A 96 3.70 -21.32 19.57
CA SER A 96 3.06 -21.22 20.89
C SER A 96 3.98 -21.06 22.09
N GLU A 97 5.31 -21.00 21.93
CA GLU A 97 6.23 -21.14 23.07
C GLU A 97 7.13 -19.93 23.37
N GLU A 98 7.37 -18.97 22.46
CA GLU A 98 8.36 -17.89 22.75
C GLU A 98 7.99 -16.46 22.33
N MET A 99 7.04 -16.24 21.42
CA MET A 99 6.80 -14.89 20.89
C MET A 99 5.30 -14.59 20.79
N GLY A 100 4.83 -13.56 21.49
CA GLY A 100 3.45 -13.08 21.35
C GLY A 100 3.21 -12.39 20.00
N ILE A 101 2.02 -12.56 19.43
CA ILE A 101 1.65 -12.00 18.12
C ILE A 101 1.83 -10.48 18.06
N SER A 102 1.62 -9.77 19.16
CA SER A 102 1.82 -8.32 19.28
C SER A 102 3.29 -7.90 19.17
N ILE A 103 4.24 -8.80 19.43
CA ILE A 103 5.67 -8.51 19.22
C ILE A 103 6.02 -8.61 17.73
N LEU A 104 5.41 -9.58 17.03
CA LEU A 104 5.62 -9.78 15.61
C LEU A 104 4.88 -8.74 14.76
N LEU A 105 3.66 -8.38 15.17
CA LEU A 105 2.79 -7.43 14.49
C LEU A 105 2.06 -6.55 15.53
N PRO A 106 2.68 -5.44 15.96
CA PRO A 106 2.11 -4.56 16.99
C PRO A 106 0.70 -4.04 16.67
N ASN A 107 0.37 -3.90 15.39
CA ASN A 107 -0.91 -3.39 14.90
C ASN A 107 -1.95 -4.49 14.59
N TYR A 108 -1.72 -5.73 15.03
CA TYR A 108 -2.54 -6.89 14.67
C TYR A 108 -4.06 -6.66 14.84
N ASN A 109 -4.49 -6.09 15.97
CA ASN A 109 -5.92 -5.84 16.23
C ASN A 109 -6.51 -4.80 15.27
N VAL A 110 -5.79 -3.70 15.01
CA VAL A 110 -6.22 -2.65 14.07
C VAL A 110 -6.37 -3.23 12.66
N TYR A 111 -5.44 -4.08 12.24
CA TYR A 111 -5.51 -4.73 10.92
C TYR A 111 -6.68 -5.72 10.81
N LEU A 112 -7.02 -6.42 11.89
CA LEU A 112 -8.21 -7.27 11.91
C LEU A 112 -9.51 -6.47 11.77
N GLU A 113 -9.62 -5.33 12.47
CA GLU A 113 -10.78 -4.44 12.36
C GLU A 113 -10.91 -3.88 10.95
N LEU A 114 -9.80 -3.38 10.38
CA LEU A 114 -9.76 -2.93 8.98
C LEU A 114 -10.18 -4.03 8.02
N ALA A 115 -9.65 -5.24 8.17
CA ALA A 115 -10.02 -6.37 7.32
C ALA A 115 -11.52 -6.71 7.38
N GLN A 116 -12.17 -6.52 8.53
CA GLN A 116 -13.61 -6.75 8.71
C GLN A 116 -14.46 -5.62 8.11
N ALA A 117 -13.93 -4.39 8.08
CA ALA A 117 -14.61 -3.22 7.52
C ALA A 117 -14.93 -3.34 6.01
N SER A 118 -14.30 -4.28 5.28
CA SER A 118 -14.63 -4.57 3.88
C SER A 118 -16.09 -5.02 3.68
N THR A 119 -16.81 -5.40 4.75
CA THR A 119 -18.24 -5.76 4.71
C THR A 119 -19.18 -4.58 4.94
N VAL A 120 -18.67 -3.45 5.45
CA VAL A 120 -19.43 -2.24 5.83
C VAL A 120 -18.93 -1.04 5.02
N LEU A 121 -18.97 -1.14 3.70
CA LEU A 121 -18.56 -0.04 2.82
C LEU A 121 -19.67 1.01 2.75
N THR A 122 -19.59 2.08 3.56
CA THR A 122 -19.82 3.47 3.06
C THR A 122 -19.64 4.61 4.07
N THR A 123 -19.57 4.40 5.39
CA THR A 123 -19.52 5.58 6.31
C THR A 123 -18.73 5.39 7.60
N GLU A 124 -18.35 4.16 7.95
CA GLU A 124 -17.68 3.89 9.24
C GLU A 124 -16.15 3.83 9.15
N VAL A 125 -15.58 3.64 7.96
CA VAL A 125 -14.12 3.77 7.76
C VAL A 125 -13.64 5.19 8.10
N LEU A 126 -14.50 6.20 7.87
CA LEU A 126 -14.26 7.59 8.28
C LEU A 126 -14.40 7.80 9.81
N LYS A 127 -15.10 6.91 10.53
CA LYS A 127 -15.20 6.94 12.00
C LYS A 127 -14.03 6.24 12.70
N LEU A 128 -13.08 5.67 11.95
CA LEU A 128 -11.80 5.21 12.49
C LEU A 128 -10.89 6.38 12.92
N GLU A 129 -11.42 7.60 13.05
CA GLU A 129 -10.89 8.69 13.89
C GLU A 129 -10.63 8.27 15.35
N GLY A 130 -11.10 7.09 15.77
CA GLY A 130 -10.92 6.53 17.11
C GLY A 130 -9.83 5.46 17.27
N VAL A 131 -8.89 5.27 16.33
CA VAL A 131 -7.65 4.54 16.66
C VAL A 131 -6.76 5.50 17.44
N GLU A 132 -7.11 5.66 18.72
CA GLU A 132 -6.32 6.43 19.68
C GLU A 132 -4.87 6.00 19.58
N THR A 133 -4.03 7.02 19.47
CA THR A 133 -2.58 6.99 19.50
C THR A 133 -2.06 6.08 20.62
N ASN A 134 -1.84 4.79 20.32
CA ASN A 134 -0.87 4.02 21.10
C ASN A 134 0.51 4.52 20.70
N GLN A 135 0.98 5.48 21.50
CA GLN A 135 2.29 6.08 21.45
C GLN A 135 3.37 4.99 21.46
N GLY A 136 4.11 4.89 20.36
CA GLY A 136 5.32 4.07 20.24
C GLY A 136 5.18 2.86 19.32
N GLY A 137 5.12 3.09 18.00
CA GLY A 137 5.19 2.00 17.04
C GLY A 137 5.14 2.46 15.59
N SER A 138 5.64 1.61 14.67
CA SER A 138 5.70 1.80 13.21
C SER A 138 4.40 2.31 12.55
N SER A 139 3.25 2.11 13.21
CA SER A 139 1.94 2.67 12.85
C SER A 139 1.95 4.19 12.69
N PHE A 140 2.63 4.91 13.59
CA PHE A 140 2.74 6.37 13.48
C PHE A 140 3.46 6.75 12.19
N SER A 141 4.53 6.03 11.83
CA SER A 141 5.28 6.35 10.61
C SER A 141 4.47 6.08 9.33
N ALA A 142 3.67 5.02 9.27
CA ALA A 142 2.88 4.70 8.09
C ALA A 142 1.66 5.62 7.94
N TRP A 143 0.99 5.91 9.06
CA TRP A 143 -0.09 6.88 9.10
C TRP A 143 0.41 8.30 8.84
N GLU A 144 1.53 8.71 9.44
CA GLU A 144 2.14 10.03 9.23
C GLU A 144 2.56 10.21 7.76
N GLU A 145 3.13 9.19 7.12
CA GLU A 145 3.46 9.25 5.69
C GLU A 145 2.19 9.35 4.82
N THR A 146 1.15 8.60 5.15
CA THR A 146 -0.15 8.66 4.45
C THR A 146 -0.79 10.03 4.62
N TYR A 147 -0.80 10.55 5.84
CA TYR A 147 -1.33 11.86 6.21
C TYR A 147 -0.56 12.98 5.50
N ARG A 148 0.78 12.94 5.51
CA ARG A 148 1.63 13.90 4.77
C ARG A 148 1.34 13.87 3.26
N THR A 149 1.18 12.68 2.69
CA THR A 149 0.83 12.52 1.27
C THR A 149 -0.55 13.13 0.98
N TRP A 150 -1.53 12.88 1.85
CA TRP A 150 -2.86 13.47 1.77
C TRP A 150 -2.84 15.00 1.91
N GLU A 151 -2.07 15.57 2.84
CA GLU A 151 -1.91 17.02 2.99
C GLU A 151 -1.33 17.66 1.72
N GLN A 152 -0.28 17.06 1.15
CA GLN A 152 0.33 17.54 -0.09
C GLN A 152 -0.67 17.54 -1.27
N HIS A 153 -1.44 16.47 -1.44
CA HIS A 153 -2.46 16.38 -2.47
C HIS A 153 -3.61 17.37 -2.25
N THR A 154 -4.07 17.51 -1.01
CA THR A 154 -5.15 18.44 -0.65
C THR A 154 -4.73 19.89 -0.87
N ALA A 155 -3.49 20.25 -0.52
CA ALA A 155 -2.94 21.57 -0.80
C ALA A 155 -2.85 21.85 -2.31
N ALA A 156 -2.40 20.88 -3.10
CA ALA A 156 -2.35 21.00 -4.55
C ALA A 156 -3.75 21.18 -5.18
N LEU A 157 -4.75 20.42 -4.72
CA LEU A 157 -6.14 20.54 -5.18
C LEU A 157 -6.78 21.86 -4.77
N THR A 158 -6.50 22.35 -3.56
CA THR A 158 -7.01 23.64 -3.08
C THR A 158 -6.43 24.79 -3.91
N LYS A 159 -5.14 24.72 -4.26
CA LYS A 159 -4.49 25.68 -5.15
C LYS A 159 -5.06 25.62 -6.57
N TYR A 160 -5.32 24.42 -7.09
CA TYR A 160 -5.97 24.23 -8.39
C TYR A 160 -7.35 24.91 -8.48
N LYS A 161 -8.17 24.79 -7.43
CA LYS A 161 -9.49 25.45 -7.37
C LYS A 161 -9.40 26.98 -7.37
N ALA A 162 -8.29 27.54 -6.89
CA ALA A 162 -8.05 28.99 -6.87
C ALA A 162 -7.57 29.54 -8.23
N ASP A 163 -6.79 28.76 -8.99
CA ASP A 163 -6.18 29.21 -10.25
C ASP A 163 -7.03 28.97 -11.50
N GLY A 164 -8.13 28.21 -11.42
CA GLY A 164 -9.16 28.12 -12.48
C GLY A 164 -8.70 27.66 -13.87
N ASP A 165 -7.51 27.08 -13.99
CA ASP A 165 -6.87 26.80 -15.27
C ASP A 165 -6.83 25.30 -15.57
N LEU A 166 -7.86 24.84 -16.29
CA LEU A 166 -8.12 23.45 -16.67
C LEU A 166 -7.00 22.84 -17.54
N GLU A 167 -6.10 23.66 -18.12
CA GLU A 167 -5.11 23.21 -19.10
C GLU A 167 -3.79 22.69 -18.50
N ASN A 168 -3.46 23.02 -17.25
CA ASN A 168 -2.14 22.70 -16.68
C ASN A 168 -2.06 21.35 -15.96
N PHE A 169 -3.19 20.80 -15.48
CA PHE A 169 -3.20 19.51 -14.76
C PHE A 169 -2.90 18.33 -15.70
N HIS A 170 -3.31 18.43 -16.97
CA HIS A 170 -2.95 17.44 -17.99
C HIS A 170 -1.52 17.61 -18.52
N ARG A 171 -0.89 18.77 -18.35
CA ARG A 171 0.47 19.03 -18.89
C ARG A 171 1.58 18.54 -17.96
N THR A 172 1.36 18.46 -16.65
CA THR A 172 2.33 17.89 -15.68
C THR A 172 2.26 16.37 -15.61
N LEU A 173 1.12 15.75 -15.91
CA LEU A 173 0.98 14.29 -16.08
C LEU A 173 1.15 13.82 -17.54
N GLY A 174 0.93 14.69 -18.53
CA GLY A 174 0.93 14.37 -19.96
C GLY A 174 2.18 14.77 -20.77
N LYS A 175 3.22 15.36 -20.15
CA LYS A 175 4.47 15.71 -20.86
C LYS A 175 5.32 14.51 -21.35
N ARG A 176 4.82 13.27 -21.23
CA ARG A 176 5.38 12.09 -21.93
C ARG A 176 4.53 11.58 -23.10
N ARG A 177 3.53 12.33 -23.56
CA ARG A 177 2.76 12.00 -24.76
C ARG A 177 2.69 13.20 -25.70
N THR A 178 3.69 13.30 -26.58
CA THR A 178 3.58 13.37 -28.05
C THR A 178 4.91 13.88 -28.64
N SER A 179 5.76 12.95 -29.09
CA SER A 179 6.63 13.19 -30.25
C SER A 179 6.69 11.89 -31.07
N VAL A 180 5.52 11.43 -31.52
CA VAL A 180 5.45 10.55 -32.68
C VAL A 180 4.91 11.42 -33.82
N HIS A 181 5.73 11.50 -34.87
CA HIS A 181 5.54 12.16 -36.16
C HIS A 181 5.83 13.67 -36.23
N GLN A 182 7.06 13.99 -36.63
CA GLN A 182 7.31 14.81 -37.81
C GLN A 182 8.70 14.52 -38.40
N ASN A 183 8.69 14.20 -39.70
CA ASN A 183 9.78 14.26 -40.69
C ASN A 183 10.80 13.12 -40.79
N ALA A 184 10.58 12.24 -41.77
CA ALA A 184 11.60 11.80 -42.73
C ALA A 184 10.94 11.01 -43.90
N GLU A 185 10.28 11.72 -44.82
CA GLU A 185 10.21 11.30 -46.22
C GLU A 185 11.06 12.30 -47.03
N HIS A 186 11.68 11.80 -48.11
CA HIS A 186 12.82 12.30 -48.92
C HIS A 186 14.19 11.91 -48.34
N ASP A 187 15.07 11.16 -49.02
CA ASP A 187 15.30 11.02 -50.46
C ASP A 187 15.70 9.58 -50.85
N LEU A 188 15.24 9.17 -52.04
CA LEU A 188 15.80 8.09 -52.84
C LEU A 188 16.88 8.68 -53.76
N GLU A 189 18.14 8.30 -53.56
CA GLU A 189 19.12 8.02 -54.62
C GLU A 189 20.31 7.23 -54.05
#